data_AF-A0A6J0USB6-F1
#
_entry.id   AF-A0A6J0USB6-F1
#
_cell.length_a   1.000
_cell.length_b   1.000
_cell.length_c   1.000
_cell.angle_alpha   90.00
_cell.angle_beta   90.00
_cell.angle_gamma   90.00
#
_symmetry.space_group_name_H-M   'P 1'
#
loop_
_entity.id
_entity.type
_entity.pdbx_description
1 polymer ?
#
loop_
_entity_poly.entity_id
_entity_poly.type
_entity_poly.pdbx_seq_one_letter_code
_entity_poly.pdbx_strand_id
1 'polypeptide(L)'
;MEAKKGEECQESAERKVRKMEWNTLVVDMMKETAMKLCSEQKKAFNDCCKENGILMTFSCRKESQALKSCINGYYNDPEFVKEHETKYLMKKSQEQKPKN
;
A
#
# COMPACT_ATOMS: atom_id res chain seq x y z
N MET A 1 -8.63 32.36 8.59
CA MET A 1 -7.34 31.64 8.58
C MET A 1 -7.59 30.28 9.20
N GLU A 2 -7.76 29.21 8.42
CA GLU A 2 -7.56 27.84 8.93
C GLU A 2 -7.00 27.00 7.78
N ALA A 3 -5.69 26.77 7.88
CA ALA A 3 -4.90 25.98 6.96
C ALA A 3 -5.13 24.49 7.22
N LYS A 4 -5.79 23.79 6.29
CA LYS A 4 -5.77 22.32 6.28
C LYS A 4 -4.54 21.82 5.54
N LYS A 5 -3.47 21.78 6.34
CA LYS A 5 -2.26 20.97 6.30
C LYS A 5 -2.35 19.78 5.34
N GLY A 6 -1.49 19.78 4.33
CA GLY A 6 -1.12 18.58 3.61
C GLY A 6 -0.31 17.68 4.55
N GLU A 7 -0.79 16.46 4.74
CA GLU A 7 -0.20 15.30 5.38
C GLU A 7 -1.22 14.19 5.02
N GLU A 8 -0.90 13.01 4.51
CA GLU A 8 0.21 12.16 4.90
C GLU A 8 0.25 10.91 4.00
N CYS A 9 1.44 10.57 3.48
CA CYS A 9 1.78 9.21 3.10
C CYS A 9 2.16 8.45 4.40
N GLN A 10 1.21 8.17 5.31
CA GLN A 10 1.61 7.66 6.64
C GLN A 10 1.74 6.13 6.70
N GLU A 11 2.89 5.78 7.25
CA GLU A 11 3.42 4.52 7.75
C GLU A 11 2.86 4.14 9.14
N SER A 12 2.82 2.82 9.36
CA SER A 12 2.90 2.03 10.61
C SER A 12 2.02 2.34 11.83
N ALA A 13 1.18 1.36 12.18
CA ALA A 13 0.75 1.15 13.57
C ALA A 13 0.62 -0.36 13.86
N GLU A 14 1.61 -0.93 14.54
CA GLU A 14 1.54 -2.26 15.15
C GLU A 14 0.63 -2.26 16.40
N ARG A 15 -0.23 -3.28 16.58
CA ARG A 15 -0.44 -4.11 17.81
C ARG A 15 -1.91 -4.64 18.01
N LYS A 16 -2.02 -5.99 18.11
CA LYS A 16 -3.11 -6.89 18.61
C LYS A 16 -4.13 -7.53 17.62
N VAL A 17 -3.58 -8.30 16.66
CA VAL A 17 -4.26 -9.09 15.60
C VAL A 17 -5.65 -9.68 15.93
N ARG A 18 -6.72 -8.98 15.54
CA ARG A 18 -8.07 -9.52 15.27
C ARG A 18 -8.27 -9.78 13.76
N LYS A 19 -9.32 -10.50 13.38
CA LYS A 19 -9.68 -10.83 11.96
C LYS A 19 -9.67 -9.62 11.00
N MET A 20 -9.90 -8.42 11.51
CA MET A 20 -9.74 -7.16 10.77
C MET A 20 -8.27 -6.82 10.48
N GLU A 21 -7.37 -6.94 11.46
CA GLU A 21 -5.92 -6.77 11.26
C GLU A 21 -5.33 -7.83 10.34
N TRP A 22 -5.88 -9.04 10.30
CA TRP A 22 -5.46 -10.05 9.31
C TRP A 22 -5.68 -9.55 7.88
N ASN A 23 -6.88 -9.03 7.59
CA ASN A 23 -7.15 -8.37 6.31
C ASN A 23 -6.22 -7.17 6.11
N THR A 24 -6.00 -6.34 7.14
CA THR A 24 -5.12 -5.17 7.03
C THR A 24 -3.66 -5.54 6.73
N LEU A 25 -3.11 -6.57 7.37
CA LEU A 25 -1.72 -7.00 7.18
C LEU A 25 -1.50 -7.64 5.81
N VAL A 26 -2.45 -8.45 5.34
CA VAL A 26 -2.40 -8.99 3.97
C VAL A 26 -2.49 -7.85 2.95
N VAL A 27 -3.40 -6.90 3.16
CA VAL A 27 -3.55 -5.70 2.31
C VAL A 27 -2.27 -4.85 2.31
N ASP A 28 -1.58 -4.73 3.44
CA ASP A 28 -0.33 -3.95 3.54
C ASP A 28 0.82 -4.64 2.80
N MET A 29 1.01 -5.95 2.98
CA MET A 29 1.99 -6.72 2.19
C MET A 29 1.68 -6.68 0.68
N MET A 30 0.40 -6.79 0.31
CA MET A 30 -0.04 -6.61 -1.08
C MET A 30 0.25 -5.22 -1.59
N LYS A 31 0.04 -4.18 -0.78
CA LYS A 31 0.33 -2.80 -1.14
C LYS A 31 1.82 -2.61 -1.40
N GLU A 32 2.69 -3.15 -0.54
CA GLU A 32 4.13 -3.09 -0.72
C GLU A 32 4.58 -3.78 -2.01
N THR A 33 4.07 -4.98 -2.28
CA THR A 33 4.37 -5.71 -3.53
C THR A 33 3.83 -4.95 -4.74
N ALA A 34 2.57 -4.51 -4.70
CA ALA A 34 1.95 -3.73 -5.78
C ALA A 34 2.70 -2.42 -6.02
N MET A 35 3.22 -1.76 -4.98
CA MET A 35 4.04 -0.55 -5.13
C MET A 35 5.42 -0.82 -5.75
N LYS A 36 5.98 -2.01 -5.57
CA LYS A 36 7.21 -2.44 -6.26
C LYS A 36 6.94 -2.74 -7.73
N LEU A 37 5.84 -3.42 -8.03
CA LEU A 37 5.41 -3.73 -9.39
C LEU A 37 5.04 -2.45 -10.16
N CYS A 38 4.26 -1.57 -9.54
CA CYS A 38 3.89 -0.25 -10.07
C CYS A 38 4.96 0.83 -9.81
N SER A 39 6.24 0.46 -9.75
CA SER A 39 7.33 1.38 -9.41
C SER A 39 7.44 2.55 -10.38
N GLU A 40 7.14 2.32 -11.66
CA GLU A 40 7.17 3.33 -12.71
C GLU A 40 6.07 4.39 -12.52
N GLN A 41 4.83 3.96 -12.25
CA GLN A 41 3.72 4.88 -11.95
C GLN A 41 3.93 5.59 -10.62
N LYS A 42 4.53 4.91 -9.63
CA LYS A 42 4.91 5.50 -8.35
C LYS A 42 5.99 6.56 -8.53
N LYS A 43 6.95 6.34 -9.41
CA LYS A 43 8.00 7.30 -9.73
C LYS A 43 7.40 8.54 -10.39
N ALA A 44 6.58 8.38 -11.44
CA ALA A 44 5.90 9.50 -12.10
C ALA A 44 5.06 10.31 -11.12
N PHE A 45 4.27 9.65 -10.28
CA PHE A 45 3.51 10.31 -9.22
C PHE A 45 4.41 11.09 -8.26
N ASN A 46 5.50 10.48 -7.76
CA ASN A 46 6.44 11.15 -6.86
C ASN A 46 7.17 12.34 -7.51
N ASP A 47 7.53 12.24 -8.78
CA ASP A 47 8.14 13.35 -9.53
C ASP A 47 7.14 14.52 -9.63
N CYS A 48 5.88 14.27 -9.95
CA CYS A 48 4.85 15.31 -9.96
C CYS A 48 4.54 15.89 -8.56
N CYS A 49 4.56 15.06 -7.51
CA CYS A 49 4.45 15.52 -6.12
C CYS A 49 5.55 16.52 -5.77
N LYS A 50 6.80 16.23 -6.19
CA LYS A 50 7.95 17.11 -5.95
C LYS A 50 7.83 18.43 -6.71
N GLU A 51 7.33 18.41 -7.93
CA GLU A 51 7.20 19.61 -8.77
C GLU A 51 6.00 20.50 -8.38
N ASN A 52 4.86 19.90 -8.02
CA ASN A 52 3.61 20.64 -7.82
C ASN A 52 3.28 20.94 -6.36
N GLY A 53 3.91 20.26 -5.39
CA GLY A 53 3.75 20.51 -3.96
C GLY A 53 2.26 20.63 -3.54
N ILE A 54 1.83 21.84 -3.17
CA ILE A 54 0.47 22.12 -2.68
C ILE A 54 -0.60 21.96 -3.79
N LEU A 55 -0.24 22.16 -5.07
CA LEU A 55 -1.17 22.05 -6.22
C LEU A 55 -1.30 20.62 -6.77
N MET A 56 -0.60 19.66 -6.16
CA MET A 56 -0.50 18.26 -6.58
C MET A 56 -1.86 17.57 -6.79
N THR A 57 -2.87 17.85 -5.97
CA THR A 57 -4.20 17.20 -6.08
C THR A 57 -4.94 17.57 -7.37
N PHE A 58 -4.58 18.69 -8.00
CA PHE A 58 -5.17 19.12 -9.27
C PHE A 58 -4.26 18.78 -10.45
N SER A 59 -2.95 19.03 -10.33
CA SER A 59 -1.98 18.76 -11.40
C SER A 59 -1.67 17.27 -11.57
N CYS A 60 -1.41 16.55 -10.47
CA CYS A 60 -0.98 15.15 -10.48
C CYS A 60 -2.16 14.16 -10.47
N ARG A 61 -3.36 14.63 -10.81
CA ARG A 61 -4.59 13.82 -10.79
C ARG A 61 -4.53 12.64 -11.76
N LYS A 62 -3.84 12.84 -12.89
CA LYS A 62 -3.64 11.80 -13.91
C LYS A 62 -2.67 10.73 -13.42
N GLU A 63 -1.51 11.11 -12.88
CA GLU A 63 -0.55 10.15 -12.34
C GLU A 63 -1.07 9.42 -11.10
N SER A 64 -1.85 10.11 -10.26
CA SER A 64 -2.53 9.48 -9.12
C SER A 64 -3.53 8.42 -9.57
N GLN A 65 -4.30 8.68 -10.64
CA GLN A 65 -5.23 7.70 -11.20
C GLN A 65 -4.50 6.52 -11.84
N ALA A 66 -3.40 6.78 -12.57
CA ALA A 66 -2.59 5.71 -13.17
C ALA A 66 -2.01 4.78 -12.09
N LEU A 67 -1.45 5.34 -11.02
CA LEU A 67 -0.92 4.57 -9.89
C LEU A 67 -2.03 3.78 -9.18
N LYS A 68 -3.17 4.44 -8.90
CA LYS A 68 -4.33 3.77 -8.28
C LYS A 68 -4.88 2.64 -9.16
N SER A 69 -4.97 2.85 -10.46
CA SER A 69 -5.45 1.83 -11.40
C SER A 69 -4.52 0.63 -11.46
N CYS A 70 -3.20 0.86 -11.48
CA CYS A 70 -2.21 -0.21 -11.45
C CYS A 70 -2.35 -1.06 -10.18
N ILE A 71 -2.37 -0.40 -9.01
CA ILE A 71 -2.53 -1.06 -7.73
C ILE A 71 -3.87 -1.81 -7.63
N ASN A 72 -4.97 -1.18 -8.08
CA ASN A 72 -6.30 -1.78 -8.04
C ASN A 72 -6.39 -3.03 -8.94
N GLY A 73 -5.66 -3.08 -10.06
CA GLY A 73 -5.56 -4.28 -10.89
C GLY A 73 -5.11 -5.50 -10.09
N TYR A 74 -4.06 -5.35 -9.27
CA TYR A 74 -3.56 -6.43 -8.42
C TYR A 74 -4.53 -6.80 -7.28
N TYR A 75 -5.26 -5.83 -6.72
CA TYR A 75 -6.27 -6.14 -5.69
C TYR A 75 -7.49 -6.88 -6.22
N ASN A 76 -7.84 -6.69 -7.50
CA ASN A 76 -8.93 -7.41 -8.15
C ASN A 76 -8.49 -8.79 -8.66
N ASP A 77 -7.20 -9.10 -8.60
CA ASP A 77 -6.66 -10.39 -9.01
C ASP A 77 -6.74 -11.41 -7.85
N PRO A 78 -7.60 -12.43 -7.96
CA PRO A 78 -7.81 -13.40 -6.87
C PRO A 78 -6.60 -14.32 -6.65
N GLU A 79 -5.77 -14.55 -7.67
CA GLU A 79 -4.55 -15.34 -7.53
C GLU A 79 -3.51 -14.58 -6.69
N PHE A 80 -3.35 -13.29 -6.95
CA PHE A 80 -2.46 -12.41 -6.21
C PHE A 80 -2.86 -12.29 -4.74
N VAL A 81 -4.15 -12.11 -4.45
CA VAL A 81 -4.68 -12.09 -3.06
C VAL A 81 -4.37 -13.42 -2.35
N LYS A 82 -4.66 -14.54 -3.01
CA LYS A 82 -4.49 -15.88 -2.43
C LYS A 82 -3.03 -16.24 -2.17
N GLU A 83 -2.13 -15.85 -3.08
CA GLU A 83 -0.68 -16.05 -2.89
C GLU A 83 -0.19 -15.31 -1.64
N HIS A 84 -0.57 -14.04 -1.52
CA HIS A 84 -0.14 -13.19 -0.41
C HIS A 84 -0.78 -13.59 0.93
N GLU A 85 -2.02 -14.09 0.89
CA GLU A 85 -2.70 -14.70 2.03
C GLU A 85 -1.97 -15.97 2.51
N THR A 86 -1.60 -16.85 1.58
CA THR A 86 -0.85 -18.08 1.88
C THR A 86 0.50 -17.75 2.51
N LYS A 87 1.20 -16.78 1.92
CA LYS A 87 2.50 -16.29 2.41
C LYS A 87 2.38 -15.72 3.83
N TYR A 88 1.30 -14.98 4.12
CA TYR A 88 1.00 -14.48 5.45
C TYR A 88 0.82 -15.63 6.46
N LEU A 89 -0.03 -16.61 6.13
CA LEU A 89 -0.33 -17.76 7.01
C LEU A 89 0.93 -18.57 7.32
N MET A 90 1.80 -18.77 6.33
CA MET A 90 3.10 -19.43 6.53
C MET A 90 4.00 -18.65 7.48
N LYS A 91 4.14 -17.33 7.30
CA LYS A 91 4.97 -16.48 8.15
C LYS A 91 4.50 -16.51 9.60
N LYS A 92 3.18 -16.37 9.82
CA LYS A 92 2.57 -16.48 11.15
C LYS A 92 2.77 -17.86 11.79
N SER A 93 2.75 -18.93 11.00
CA SER A 93 3.03 -20.29 11.49
C SER A 93 4.49 -20.47 11.91
N GLN A 94 5.42 -19.77 11.27
CA GLN A 94 6.84 -19.78 11.63
C GLN A 94 7.12 -18.94 12.89
N GLU A 95 6.45 -17.79 13.03
CA GLU A 95 6.58 -16.92 14.21
C GLU A 95 6.02 -17.54 15.49
N GLN A 96 5.05 -18.46 15.37
CA GLN A 96 4.50 -19.20 16.50
C GLN A 96 5.28 -20.47 16.88
N LYS A 97 6.34 -20.83 16.14
CA LYS A 97 7.21 -21.94 16.59
C LYS A 97 8.08 -21.44 17.75
N PRO A 98 8.05 -22.10 18.93
CA PRO A 98 8.96 -21.75 20.01
C PRO A 98 10.39 -21.96 19.51
N LYS A 99 11.21 -20.91 19.60
CA LYS A 99 12.67 -21.05 19.60
C LYS A 99 13.00 -21.90 20.83
N ASN A 100 13.28 -23.18 20.59
CA ASN A 100 13.89 -24.07 21.56
C ASN A 100 15.37 -23.74 21.72
#